data_AF-A0A286UDM6-F1
#
_entry.id   AF-A0A286UDM6-F1
#
_cell.length_a   1.000
_cell.length_b   1.000
_cell.length_c   1.000
_cell.angle_alpha   90.00
_cell.angle_beta   90.00
_cell.angle_gamma   90.00
#
_symmetry.space_group_name_H-M   'P 1'
#
loop_
_entity.id
_entity.type
_entity.pdbx_description
1 polymer ?
#
loop_
_entity_poly.entity_id
_entity_poly.type
_entity_poly.pdbx_seq_one_letter_code
_entity_poly.pdbx_strand_id
1 'polypeptide(L)'
;MHSNFDKLVVGLFKPGNYTNLTQTTEEIELLNDISDMFSTGGSDVTLVPEIQRHRFYKNFWNLAFSSIATATRYPVRAIFQEPEVEKIAVPVVRAIMEEMLAVGRALGFDEEAIPSSVVEDTIRSTGDIHRRPDSKHKASMLLDVELGKPLEVEVIVGEVLRRGKAVGVDTPRIELLYTIVKELLAELTPSDPLVYYNCRAY
;
A
#
# COMPACT_ATOMS: atom_id res chain seq x y z
N MET A 1 -16.90 13.70 15.38
CA MET A 1 -15.42 13.60 15.41
C MET A 1 -15.02 13.37 13.96
N HIS A 2 -14.72 14.43 13.21
CA HIS A 2 -14.27 14.29 11.82
C HIS A 2 -12.92 13.59 11.83
N SER A 3 -12.92 12.36 11.33
CA SER A 3 -11.73 11.56 11.18
C SER A 3 -10.87 12.23 10.10
N ASN A 4 -9.66 12.66 10.45
CA ASN A 4 -8.64 13.24 9.54
C ASN A 4 -8.15 12.23 8.47
N PHE A 5 -8.89 11.14 8.21
CA PHE A 5 -8.48 10.06 7.32
C PHE A 5 -8.94 10.22 5.86
N ASP A 6 -9.82 11.17 5.55
CA ASP A 6 -10.35 11.35 4.18
C ASP A 6 -9.76 12.58 3.49
N LYS A 7 -8.43 12.61 3.34
CA LYS A 7 -7.79 13.51 2.36
C LYS A 7 -7.73 12.81 1.01
N LEU A 8 -8.46 13.35 0.05
CA LEU A 8 -8.43 12.87 -1.33
C LEU A 8 -7.22 13.47 -2.04
N VAL A 9 -6.26 12.62 -2.43
CA VAL A 9 -5.13 13.05 -3.26
C VAL A 9 -5.46 12.78 -4.72
N VAL A 10 -5.46 13.82 -5.55
CA VAL A 10 -5.76 13.75 -6.98
C VAL A 10 -4.55 14.22 -7.77
N GLY A 11 -4.18 13.46 -8.80
CA GLY A 11 -3.09 13.84 -9.68
C GLY A 11 -3.10 13.04 -10.96
N LEU A 12 -2.26 13.46 -11.90
CA LEU A 12 -2.16 12.84 -13.21
C LEU A 12 -1.39 11.52 -13.14
N PHE A 13 -1.81 10.55 -13.93
CA PHE A 13 -1.00 9.36 -14.17
C PHE A 13 -0.12 9.57 -15.40
N LYS A 14 1.19 9.45 -15.24
CA LYS A 14 2.20 9.68 -16.29
C LYS A 14 2.93 8.37 -16.62
N PRO A 15 2.48 7.62 -17.64
CA PRO A 15 3.07 6.34 -18.00
C PRO A 15 4.57 6.45 -18.29
N GLY A 16 5.37 5.57 -17.71
CA GLY A 16 6.81 5.49 -17.96
C GLY A 16 7.65 6.63 -17.37
N ASN A 17 7.04 7.61 -16.69
CA ASN A 17 7.78 8.69 -16.04
C ASN A 17 7.25 8.94 -14.62
N TYR A 18 7.90 8.30 -13.65
CA TYR A 18 7.46 8.22 -12.27
C TYR A 18 7.78 9.46 -11.42
N THR A 19 8.58 10.38 -11.94
CA THR A 19 9.04 11.57 -11.19
C THR A 19 8.74 12.88 -11.90
N ASN A 20 8.11 12.86 -13.08
CA ASN A 20 7.81 14.09 -13.81
C ASN A 20 6.74 14.95 -13.14
N LEU A 21 7.17 16.12 -12.67
CA LEU A 21 6.32 17.12 -12.04
C LEU A 21 5.79 18.19 -13.02
N THR A 22 6.21 18.20 -14.28
CA THR A 22 5.73 19.20 -15.25
C THR A 22 4.27 18.96 -15.61
N GLN A 23 3.48 20.02 -15.72
CA GLN A 23 2.09 19.96 -16.16
C GLN A 23 1.84 20.99 -17.26
N THR A 24 0.97 20.66 -18.21
CA THR A 24 0.44 21.65 -19.16
C THR A 24 -0.62 22.52 -18.50
N THR A 25 -0.99 23.63 -19.13
CA THR A 25 -2.08 24.49 -18.65
C THR A 25 -3.40 23.70 -18.60
N GLU A 26 -3.69 22.92 -19.63
CA GLU A 26 -4.91 22.10 -19.73
C GLU A 26 -4.97 21.02 -18.63
N GLU A 27 -3.83 20.44 -18.29
CA GLU A 27 -3.69 19.47 -17.21
C GLU A 27 -3.96 20.08 -15.83
N ILE A 28 -3.51 21.32 -15.61
CA ILE A 28 -3.76 22.07 -14.37
C ILE A 28 -5.25 22.42 -14.27
N GLU A 29 -5.85 22.93 -15.36
CA GLU A 29 -7.28 23.26 -15.42
C GLU A 29 -8.14 22.03 -15.13
N LEU A 30 -7.84 20.88 -15.74
CA LEU A 30 -8.54 19.64 -15.49
C LEU A 30 -8.49 19.20 -14.01
N LEU A 31 -7.33 19.29 -13.37
CA LEU A 31 -7.21 18.93 -11.95
C LEU A 31 -7.98 19.90 -11.06
N ASN A 32 -7.99 21.19 -11.37
CA ASN A 32 -8.76 22.19 -10.64
C ASN A 32 -10.26 21.93 -10.75
N ASP A 33 -10.77 21.65 -11.96
CA ASP A 33 -12.18 21.30 -12.17
C ASP A 33 -12.60 20.09 -11.32
N ILE A 34 -11.79 19.04 -11.31
CA ILE A 34 -12.03 17.85 -10.49
C ILE A 34 -11.99 18.18 -9.00
N SER A 35 -11.00 18.98 -8.56
CA SER A 35 -10.88 19.42 -7.18
C SER A 35 -12.11 20.19 -6.72
N ASP A 36 -12.60 21.12 -7.54
CA ASP A 36 -13.78 21.94 -7.24
C ASP A 36 -15.04 21.10 -7.10
N MET A 37 -15.22 20.09 -7.97
CA MET A 37 -16.33 19.15 -7.86
C MET A 37 -16.32 18.39 -6.53
N PHE A 38 -15.19 17.82 -6.13
CA PHE A 38 -15.07 17.08 -4.87
C PHE A 38 -15.15 17.98 -3.63
N SER A 39 -14.57 19.17 -3.72
CA SER A 39 -14.58 20.15 -2.63
C SER A 39 -16.00 20.70 -2.39
N THR A 40 -16.78 20.90 -3.45
CA THR A 40 -18.21 21.26 -3.34
C THR A 40 -19.02 20.16 -2.63
N GLY A 41 -18.61 18.89 -2.79
CA GLY A 41 -19.15 17.75 -2.06
C GLY A 41 -18.68 17.62 -0.60
N GLY A 42 -17.82 18.51 -0.12
CA GLY A 42 -17.30 18.52 1.25
C GLY A 42 -16.04 17.69 1.49
N SER A 43 -15.34 17.25 0.43
CA SER A 43 -14.07 16.51 0.55
C SER A 43 -12.88 17.46 0.71
N ASP A 44 -11.88 17.08 1.49
CA ASP A 44 -10.57 17.76 1.53
C ASP A 44 -9.69 17.20 0.40
N VAL A 45 -9.40 18.02 -0.61
CA VAL A 45 -8.70 17.60 -1.83
C VAL A 45 -7.28 18.19 -1.86
N THR A 46 -6.29 17.34 -2.12
CA THR A 46 -4.90 17.74 -2.36
C THR A 46 -4.53 17.40 -3.80
N LEU A 47 -4.23 18.42 -4.60
CA LEU A 47 -3.75 18.25 -5.96
C LEU A 47 -2.25 18.00 -5.99
N VAL A 48 -1.83 17.04 -6.82
CA VAL A 48 -0.42 16.68 -7.02
C VAL A 48 -0.12 16.55 -8.52
N PRO A 49 1.08 16.94 -8.99
CA PRO A 49 1.39 16.91 -10.42
C PRO A 49 1.41 15.51 -11.03
N GLU A 50 1.69 14.50 -10.21
CA GLU A 50 1.59 13.09 -10.58
C GLU A 50 1.19 12.24 -9.37
N ILE A 51 0.40 11.19 -9.62
CA ILE A 51 -0.20 10.35 -8.57
C ILE A 51 0.62 9.09 -8.24
N GLN A 52 1.57 8.71 -9.08
CA GLN A 52 2.35 7.48 -8.97
C GLN A 52 3.18 7.46 -7.68
N ARG A 53 3.86 8.55 -7.31
CA ARG A 53 4.62 8.57 -6.04
C ARG A 53 3.73 8.38 -4.83
N HIS A 54 2.55 9.00 -4.82
CA HIS A 54 1.62 8.90 -3.70
C HIS A 54 1.02 7.48 -3.58
N ARG A 55 0.68 6.87 -4.72
CA ARG A 55 0.25 5.46 -4.75
C ARG A 55 1.34 4.52 -4.29
N PHE A 56 2.58 4.74 -4.75
CA PHE A 56 3.71 3.92 -4.36
C PHE A 56 4.03 4.10 -2.86
N TYR A 57 3.98 5.33 -2.33
CA TYR A 57 4.17 5.61 -0.91
C TYR A 57 3.16 4.84 -0.05
N LYS A 58 1.87 4.86 -0.40
CA LYS A 58 0.81 4.12 0.32
C LYS A 58 1.09 2.61 0.35
N ASN A 59 1.70 2.08 -0.70
CA ASN A 59 2.02 0.66 -0.78
C ASN A 59 3.04 0.23 0.29
N PHE A 60 3.87 1.11 0.87
CA PHE A 60 4.78 0.72 1.96
C PHE A 60 4.01 0.16 3.16
N TRP A 61 2.96 0.89 3.58
CA TRP A 61 2.12 0.46 4.68
C TRP A 61 1.28 -0.76 4.32
N ASN A 62 0.63 -0.73 3.16
CA ASN A 62 -0.25 -1.83 2.72
C ASN A 62 0.51 -3.13 2.50
N LEU A 63 1.65 -3.08 1.81
CA LEU A 63 2.43 -4.27 1.47
C LEU A 63 2.96 -4.96 2.74
N ALA A 64 3.40 -4.20 3.73
CA ALA A 64 3.95 -4.77 4.96
C ALA A 64 2.86 -5.03 6.01
N PHE A 65 2.25 -3.99 6.58
CA PHE A 65 1.34 -4.12 7.72
C PHE A 65 0.00 -4.75 7.35
N SER A 66 -0.62 -4.33 6.24
CA SER A 66 -1.92 -4.90 5.81
C SER A 66 -1.77 -6.37 5.46
N SER A 67 -0.72 -6.76 4.72
CA SER A 67 -0.46 -8.16 4.37
C SER A 67 -0.20 -9.04 5.59
N ILE A 68 0.62 -8.61 6.54
CA ILE A 68 0.87 -9.39 7.77
C ILE A 68 -0.42 -9.52 8.61
N ALA A 69 -1.18 -8.44 8.75
CA ALA A 69 -2.46 -8.46 9.47
C ALA A 69 -3.46 -9.43 8.81
N THR A 70 -3.52 -9.41 7.48
CA THR A 70 -4.39 -10.28 6.68
C THR A 70 -3.96 -11.74 6.82
N ALA A 71 -2.66 -12.04 6.63
CA ALA A 71 -2.11 -13.39 6.72
C ALA A 71 -2.29 -14.02 8.10
N THR A 72 -2.12 -13.23 9.17
CA THR A 72 -2.31 -13.71 10.54
C THR A 72 -3.78 -13.72 10.97
N ARG A 73 -4.67 -13.02 10.24
CA ARG A 73 -6.05 -12.71 10.66
C ARG A 73 -6.11 -11.96 12.00
N TYR A 74 -5.05 -11.19 12.31
CA TYR A 74 -4.97 -10.33 13.49
C TYR A 74 -4.79 -8.86 13.08
N PRO A 75 -5.36 -7.90 13.84
CA PRO A 75 -5.15 -6.48 13.55
C PRO A 75 -3.67 -6.10 13.71
N VAL A 76 -3.24 -5.04 13.00
CA VAL A 76 -1.85 -4.53 13.01
C VAL A 76 -1.29 -4.31 14.41
N ARG A 77 -2.14 -3.97 15.40
CA ARG A 77 -1.74 -3.88 16.81
C ARG A 77 -1.04 -5.11 17.34
N ALA A 78 -1.38 -6.32 16.86
CA ALA A 78 -0.75 -7.56 17.33
C ALA A 78 0.78 -7.57 17.10
N ILE A 79 1.28 -6.80 16.13
CA ILE A 79 2.72 -6.64 15.88
C ILE A 79 3.43 -5.85 16.99
N PHE A 80 2.71 -4.95 17.67
CA PHE A 80 3.28 -3.96 18.60
C PHE A 80 2.86 -4.14 20.07
N GLN A 81 2.02 -5.14 20.37
CA GLN A 81 1.47 -5.28 21.73
C GLN A 81 2.38 -6.05 22.68
N GLU A 82 3.00 -7.11 22.18
CA GLU A 82 3.89 -7.95 22.98
C GLU A 82 5.35 -7.60 22.64
N PRO A 83 6.17 -7.16 23.61
CA PRO A 83 7.55 -6.75 23.33
C PRO A 83 8.39 -7.81 22.61
N GLU A 84 8.17 -9.09 22.93
CA GLU A 84 8.87 -10.20 22.27
C GLU A 84 8.43 -10.40 20.81
N VAL A 85 7.15 -10.19 20.52
CA VAL A 85 6.63 -10.23 19.14
C VAL A 85 7.17 -9.03 18.36
N GLU A 86 7.10 -7.84 18.94
CA GLU A 86 7.54 -6.60 18.29
C GLU A 86 9.04 -6.66 17.92
N LYS A 87 9.87 -7.16 18.84
CA LYS A 87 11.31 -7.34 18.64
C LYS A 87 11.66 -8.24 17.45
N ILE A 88 10.79 -9.19 17.11
CA ILE A 88 10.97 -10.13 15.99
C ILE A 88 10.31 -9.59 14.71
N ALA A 89 9.09 -9.07 14.84
CA ALA A 89 8.27 -8.68 13.70
C ALA A 89 8.73 -7.36 13.06
N VAL A 90 9.15 -6.37 13.85
CA VAL A 90 9.56 -5.05 13.33
C VAL A 90 10.79 -5.16 12.40
N PRO A 91 11.85 -5.94 12.70
CA PRO A 91 12.92 -6.23 11.75
C PRO A 91 12.45 -6.83 10.42
N VAL A 92 11.46 -7.73 10.46
CA VAL A 92 10.90 -8.34 9.24
C VAL A 92 10.12 -7.31 8.42
N VAL A 93 9.25 -6.52 9.08
CA VAL A 93 8.50 -5.42 8.45
C VAL A 93 9.44 -4.43 7.76
N ARG A 94 10.53 -4.04 8.43
CA ARG A 94 11.56 -3.17 7.86
C ARG A 94 12.18 -3.78 6.61
N ALA A 95 12.63 -5.02 6.67
CA ALA A 95 13.28 -5.66 5.54
C ALA A 95 12.35 -5.81 4.33
N ILE A 96 11.04 -6.02 4.56
CA ILE A 96 10.02 -5.99 3.49
C ILE A 96 9.91 -4.60 2.85
N MET A 97 9.85 -3.55 3.67
CA MET A 97 9.79 -2.18 3.17
C MET A 97 11.10 -1.75 2.47
N GLU A 98 12.25 -2.25 2.91
CA GLU A 98 13.54 -2.03 2.24
C GLU A 98 13.59 -2.69 0.86
N GLU A 99 13.05 -3.91 0.70
CA GLU A 99 12.88 -4.54 -0.62
C GLU A 99 12.00 -3.65 -1.53
N MET A 100 10.90 -3.14 -1.01
CA MET A 100 10.03 -2.23 -1.75
C MET A 100 10.71 -0.90 -2.11
N LEU A 101 11.53 -0.35 -1.21
CA LEU A 101 12.33 0.85 -1.48
C LEU A 101 13.35 0.58 -2.59
N ALA A 102 14.00 -0.58 -2.59
CA ALA A 102 14.92 -1.00 -3.65
C ALA A 102 14.20 -1.08 -5.01
N VAL A 103 12.98 -1.64 -5.05
CA VAL A 103 12.14 -1.62 -6.26
C VAL A 103 11.84 -0.18 -6.68
N GLY A 104 11.46 0.69 -5.75
CA GLY A 104 11.20 2.11 -6.04
C GLY A 104 12.40 2.82 -6.67
N ARG A 105 13.60 2.62 -6.10
CA ARG A 105 14.86 3.17 -6.63
C ARG A 105 15.15 2.66 -8.04
N ALA A 106 14.99 1.37 -8.29
CA ALA A 106 15.21 0.77 -9.59
C ALA A 106 14.17 1.22 -10.66
N LEU A 107 12.97 1.63 -10.23
CA LEU A 107 11.97 2.27 -11.09
C LEU A 107 12.27 3.75 -11.39
N GLY A 108 13.29 4.34 -10.76
CA GLY A 108 13.70 5.72 -10.96
C GLY A 108 13.08 6.72 -9.97
N PHE A 109 12.40 6.27 -8.92
CA PHE A 109 12.01 7.17 -7.84
C PHE A 109 13.25 7.60 -7.05
N ASP A 110 13.48 8.92 -6.99
CA ASP A 110 14.56 9.51 -6.22
C ASP A 110 14.17 9.77 -4.76
N GLU A 111 15.09 10.34 -4.00
CA GLU A 111 14.92 10.66 -2.58
C GLU A 111 13.82 11.70 -2.33
N GLU A 112 13.55 12.58 -3.30
CA GLU A 112 12.47 13.56 -3.19
C GLU A 112 11.11 12.90 -3.38
N ALA A 113 10.98 11.99 -4.34
CA ALA A 113 9.73 11.29 -4.61
C ALA A 113 9.38 10.27 -3.53
N ILE A 114 10.38 9.52 -3.05
CA ILE A 114 10.24 8.54 -1.97
C ILE A 114 11.47 8.68 -1.08
N PRO A 115 11.39 9.36 0.07
CA PRO A 115 12.51 9.45 1.00
C PRO A 115 12.85 8.08 1.57
N SER A 116 14.13 7.79 1.77
CA SER A 116 14.60 6.56 2.42
C SER A 116 14.09 6.46 3.86
N SER A 117 13.78 7.60 4.49
CA SER A 117 13.15 7.65 5.82
C SER A 117 11.77 7.03 5.87
N VAL A 118 11.08 6.83 4.72
CA VAL A 118 9.73 6.25 4.65
C VAL A 118 9.61 4.94 5.43
N VAL A 119 10.67 4.12 5.44
CA VAL A 119 10.69 2.83 6.13
C VAL A 119 10.54 3.04 7.64
N GLU A 120 11.45 3.79 8.26
CA GLU A 120 11.42 4.03 9.70
C GLU A 120 10.26 4.92 10.11
N ASP A 121 9.89 5.91 9.28
CA ASP A 121 8.77 6.80 9.54
C ASP A 121 7.44 6.05 9.55
N THR A 122 7.25 5.11 8.61
CA THR A 122 6.04 4.27 8.55
C THR A 122 5.98 3.31 9.73
N ILE A 123 7.10 2.68 10.11
CA ILE A 123 7.17 1.79 11.28
C ILE A 123 6.88 2.56 12.57
N ARG A 124 7.53 3.70 12.77
CA ARG A 124 7.39 4.53 13.97
C ARG A 124 5.97 5.04 14.13
N SER A 125 5.43 5.71 13.11
CA SER A 125 4.07 6.26 13.14
C SER A 125 3.00 5.19 13.33
N THR A 126 3.16 4.02 12.71
CA THR A 126 2.26 2.89 12.91
C THR A 126 2.34 2.37 14.34
N GLY A 127 3.56 2.20 14.88
CA GLY A 127 3.77 1.79 16.27
C GLY A 127 3.17 2.77 17.27
N ASP A 128 3.34 4.08 17.08
CA ASP A 128 2.79 5.12 17.95
C ASP A 128 1.26 5.05 18.04
N ILE A 129 0.59 4.71 16.93
CA ILE A 129 -0.85 4.52 16.88
C ILE A 129 -1.26 3.22 17.58
N HIS A 130 -0.52 2.13 17.34
CA HIS A 130 -0.94 0.77 17.65
C HIS A 130 -0.47 0.22 19.00
N ARG A 131 0.52 0.85 19.64
CA ARG A 131 0.88 0.58 21.05
C ARG A 131 -0.16 1.15 22.03
N ARG A 132 -0.99 2.10 21.58
CA ARG A 132 -2.05 2.67 22.43
C ARG A 132 -3.10 1.59 22.74
N PRO A 133 -3.52 1.42 24.01
CA PRO A 133 -4.48 0.38 24.41
C PRO A 133 -5.84 0.46 23.70
N ASP A 134 -6.26 1.68 23.33
CA ASP A 134 -7.52 1.99 22.68
C ASP A 134 -7.47 1.86 21.14
N SER A 135 -6.33 1.46 20.58
CA SER A 135 -6.20 1.24 19.14
C SER A 135 -7.09 0.08 18.67
N LYS A 136 -8.07 0.42 17.83
CA LYS A 136 -9.03 -0.51 17.20
C LYS A 136 -8.88 -0.58 15.68
N HIS A 137 -7.85 0.04 15.13
CA HIS A 137 -7.65 0.10 13.69
C HIS A 137 -7.39 -1.30 13.11
N LYS A 138 -8.14 -1.65 12.07
CA LYS A 138 -7.97 -2.84 11.24
C LYS A 138 -7.64 -2.42 9.83
N ALA A 139 -6.69 -3.12 9.21
CA ALA A 139 -6.37 -2.90 7.80
C ALA A 139 -7.55 -3.31 6.91
N SER A 140 -7.73 -2.64 5.77
CA SER A 140 -8.85 -2.90 4.85
C SER A 140 -8.87 -4.35 4.36
N MET A 141 -7.71 -4.89 3.96
CA MET A 141 -7.62 -6.26 3.46
C MET A 141 -7.94 -7.30 4.55
N LEU A 142 -7.67 -7.00 5.84
CA LEU A 142 -8.14 -7.83 6.96
C LEU A 142 -9.66 -7.76 7.10
N LEU A 143 -10.27 -6.58 6.94
CA LEU A 143 -11.74 -6.45 6.93
C LEU A 143 -12.35 -7.22 5.76
N ASP A 144 -11.72 -7.23 4.60
CA ASP A 144 -12.19 -8.00 3.44
C ASP A 144 -12.17 -9.51 3.74
N VAL A 145 -11.13 -10.03 4.41
CA VAL A 145 -11.12 -11.41 4.91
C VAL A 145 -12.29 -11.67 5.87
N GLU A 146 -12.51 -10.80 6.84
CA GLU A 146 -13.60 -10.94 7.83
C GLU A 146 -14.99 -10.89 7.18
N LEU A 147 -15.13 -10.17 6.07
CA LEU A 147 -16.38 -10.01 5.33
C LEU A 147 -16.53 -10.97 4.15
N GLY A 148 -15.56 -11.86 3.90
CA GLY A 148 -15.57 -12.78 2.76
C GLY A 148 -15.54 -12.07 1.40
N LYS A 149 -14.88 -10.91 1.32
CA LYS A 149 -14.72 -10.15 0.09
C LYS A 149 -13.44 -10.53 -0.65
N PRO A 150 -13.37 -10.31 -1.98
CA PRO A 150 -12.13 -10.44 -2.73
C PRO A 150 -11.01 -9.56 -2.15
N LEU A 151 -9.80 -10.11 -2.07
CA LEU A 151 -8.63 -9.38 -1.57
C LEU A 151 -7.91 -8.63 -2.70
N GLU A 152 -7.40 -7.44 -2.40
CA GLU A 152 -6.62 -6.61 -3.34
C GLU A 152 -5.15 -7.07 -3.50
N VAL A 153 -4.87 -8.37 -3.28
CA VAL A 153 -3.51 -8.93 -3.25
C VAL A 153 -2.74 -8.69 -4.56
N GLU A 154 -3.42 -8.81 -5.71
CA GLU A 154 -2.80 -8.61 -7.03
C GLU A 154 -2.44 -7.16 -7.31
N VAL A 155 -3.24 -6.22 -6.79
CA VAL A 155 -3.06 -4.78 -7.02
C VAL A 155 -2.02 -4.19 -6.07
N ILE A 156 -1.93 -4.72 -4.85
CA ILE A 156 -0.99 -4.23 -3.84
C ILE A 156 0.34 -4.98 -3.95
N VAL A 157 0.33 -6.28 -3.66
CA VAL A 157 1.56 -7.06 -3.50
C VAL A 157 2.04 -7.59 -4.85
N GLY A 158 1.12 -8.13 -5.66
CA GLY A 158 1.43 -8.65 -7.00
C GLY A 158 2.02 -7.58 -7.92
N GLU A 159 1.56 -6.34 -7.82
CA GLU A 159 2.08 -5.24 -8.64
C GLU A 159 3.51 -4.86 -8.28
N VAL A 160 3.86 -4.78 -7.00
CA VAL A 160 5.25 -4.52 -6.56
C VAL A 160 6.15 -5.66 -6.99
N LEU A 161 5.67 -6.91 -6.89
CA LEU A 161 6.41 -8.09 -7.32
C LEU A 161 6.71 -8.09 -8.83
N ARG A 162 5.69 -7.85 -9.67
CA ARG A 162 5.86 -7.75 -11.14
C ARG A 162 6.84 -6.64 -11.51
N ARG A 163 6.74 -5.48 -10.83
CA ARG A 163 7.66 -4.36 -11.03
C ARG A 163 9.09 -4.70 -10.64
N GLY A 164 9.29 -5.28 -9.45
CA GLY A 164 10.62 -5.70 -8.96
C GLY A 164 11.29 -6.65 -9.94
N LYS A 165 10.56 -7.66 -10.42
CA LYS A 165 11.04 -8.59 -11.46
C LYS A 165 11.42 -7.88 -12.76
N ALA A 166 10.60 -6.93 -13.23
CA ALA A 166 10.85 -6.19 -14.47
C ALA A 166 12.13 -5.33 -14.40
N VAL A 167 12.53 -4.88 -13.21
CA VAL A 167 13.75 -4.09 -12.98
C VAL A 167 14.89 -4.90 -12.37
N GLY A 168 14.75 -6.22 -12.25
CA GLY A 168 15.81 -7.12 -11.77
C GLY A 168 16.16 -6.97 -10.28
N VAL A 169 15.20 -6.53 -9.44
CA VAL A 169 15.37 -6.44 -7.99
C VAL A 169 14.80 -7.69 -7.32
N ASP A 170 15.63 -8.35 -6.52
CA ASP A 170 15.21 -9.49 -5.70
C ASP A 170 14.32 -9.01 -4.54
N THR A 171 13.15 -9.65 -4.40
CA THR A 171 12.18 -9.31 -3.34
C THR A 171 11.65 -10.56 -2.61
N PRO A 172 12.54 -11.37 -2.00
CA PRO A 172 12.16 -12.68 -1.47
C PRO A 172 11.12 -12.62 -0.33
N ARG A 173 11.11 -11.55 0.48
CA ARG A 173 10.12 -11.42 1.56
C ARG A 173 8.77 -10.99 1.01
N ILE A 174 8.77 -10.11 0.01
CA ILE A 174 7.54 -9.74 -0.72
C ILE A 174 6.96 -10.97 -1.46
N GLU A 175 7.79 -11.80 -2.08
CA GLU A 175 7.39 -13.06 -2.73
C GLU A 175 6.72 -14.02 -1.75
N LEU A 176 7.31 -14.19 -0.56
CA LEU A 176 6.75 -15.03 0.49
C LEU A 176 5.39 -14.48 0.97
N LEU A 177 5.30 -13.18 1.24
CA LEU A 177 4.03 -12.54 1.65
C LEU A 177 2.95 -12.67 0.59
N TYR A 178 3.29 -12.44 -0.68
CA TYR A 178 2.38 -12.63 -1.81
C TYR A 178 1.81 -14.04 -1.82
N THR A 179 2.69 -15.04 -1.71
CA THR A 179 2.29 -16.46 -1.71
C THR A 179 1.31 -16.76 -0.57
N ILE A 180 1.63 -16.34 0.65
CA ILE A 180 0.77 -16.58 1.83
C ILE A 180 -0.61 -15.92 1.66
N VAL A 181 -0.65 -14.65 1.27
CA VAL A 181 -1.92 -13.91 1.13
C VAL A 181 -2.74 -14.42 -0.07
N LYS A 182 -2.09 -14.86 -1.15
CA LYS A 182 -2.75 -15.44 -2.32
C LYS A 182 -3.38 -16.81 -2.02
N GLU A 183 -2.70 -17.66 -1.26
CA GLU A 183 -3.29 -18.93 -0.81
C GLU A 183 -4.47 -18.71 0.14
N LEU A 184 -4.40 -17.70 1.01
CA LEU A 184 -5.53 -17.31 1.86
C LEU A 184 -6.75 -16.89 1.01
N LEU A 185 -6.56 -16.16 -0.09
CA LEU A 185 -7.65 -15.82 -1.02
C LEU A 185 -8.31 -17.07 -1.61
N ALA A 186 -7.51 -18.10 -1.97
CA ALA A 186 -8.03 -19.35 -2.51
C ALA A 186 -8.88 -20.13 -1.48
N GLU A 187 -8.53 -20.08 -0.20
CA GLU A 187 -9.35 -20.63 0.89
C GLU A 187 -10.70 -19.90 1.02
N LEU A 188 -10.69 -18.57 0.93
CA LEU A 188 -11.88 -17.72 1.10
C LEU A 188 -12.83 -17.73 -0.10
N THR A 189 -12.40 -18.29 -1.23
CA THR A 189 -13.22 -18.42 -2.45
C THR A 189 -13.39 -19.90 -2.84
N PRO A 190 -14.12 -20.72 -2.05
CA PRO A 190 -14.32 -22.11 -2.40
C PRO A 190 -15.19 -22.19 -3.67
N SER A 191 -14.54 -22.48 -4.81
CA SER A 191 -15.13 -22.97 -6.06
C SER A 191 -16.13 -22.05 -6.80
N ASP A 192 -15.67 -20.90 -7.29
CA ASP A 192 -16.11 -20.40 -8.60
C ASP A 192 -14.92 -20.44 -9.59
N PRO A 193 -14.91 -21.37 -10.56
CA PRO A 193 -13.82 -21.52 -11.54
C PRO A 193 -13.50 -20.23 -12.30
N LEU A 194 -14.46 -19.30 -12.46
CA LEU A 194 -14.27 -18.09 -13.26
C LEU A 194 -13.41 -17.02 -12.54
N VAL A 195 -13.42 -16.98 -11.21
CA VAL A 195 -12.59 -16.04 -10.41
C VAL A 195 -11.16 -16.53 -10.32
N TYR A 196 -10.97 -17.85 -10.23
CA TYR A 196 -9.66 -18.49 -10.12
C TYR A 196 -8.82 -18.33 -11.42
N TYR A 197 -9.47 -18.36 -12.59
CA TYR A 197 -8.77 -18.23 -13.88
C TYR A 197 -8.28 -16.80 -14.19
N ASN A 198 -8.95 -15.76 -13.69
CA ASN A 198 -8.53 -14.37 -13.91
C ASN A 198 -7.25 -13.99 -13.14
N CYS A 199 -6.84 -14.78 -12.14
CA CYS A 199 -5.59 -14.55 -11.38
C CYS A 199 -4.34 -15.19 -12.01
N ARG A 200 -4.46 -15.87 -13.16
CA ARG A 200 -3.33 -16.47 -13.90
C ARG A 200 -2.98 -15.74 -15.21
N ALA A 201 -3.72 -14.69 -15.59
CA ALA A 201 -3.60 -14.08 -16.91
C ALA A 201 -2.69 -12.83 -17.00
N TYR A 202 -2.00 -12.41 -15.93
CA TYR A 202 -1.12 -11.23 -15.96
C TYR A 202 0.16 -11.39 -15.12
#